data_AF-U2EGQ7-F1
#
_entry.id   AF-U2EGQ7-F1
#
_cell.length_a   1.000
_cell.length_b   1.000
_cell.length_c   1.000
_cell.angle_alpha   90.00
_cell.angle_beta   90.00
_cell.angle_gamma   90.00
#
_symmetry.space_group_name_H-M   'P 1'
#
loop_
_entity.id
_entity.type
_entity.pdbx_description
1 polymer ?
#
loop_
_entity_poly.entity_id
_entity_poly.type
_entity_poly.pdbx_seq_one_letter_code
_entity_poly.pdbx_strand_id
1 'polypeptide(L)'
;MAESNKMKDMPVNKLMIQMGIPMILSMALQAVYNIVDSAFVGNMKAGSETALNALTLVFPVQMLMVAVGIGTGVGTNALLARTLGQGDSKKAAKVN
;
A
#
# COMPACT_ATOMS: atom_id res chain seq x y z
N MET A 1 -27.10 -4.49 17.33
CA MET A 1 -25.95 -5.23 17.90
C MET A 1 -24.72 -4.37 17.67
N ALA A 2 -24.13 -3.82 18.74
CA ALA A 2 -22.89 -3.05 18.59
C ALA A 2 -21.77 -4.04 18.22
N GLU A 3 -21.24 -3.96 17.01
CA GLU A 3 -20.02 -4.68 16.65
C GLU A 3 -18.91 -4.32 17.66
N SER A 4 -18.39 -5.31 18.38
CA SER A 4 -17.23 -5.13 19.25
C SER A 4 -16.06 -4.66 18.40
N ASN A 5 -15.58 -3.45 18.67
CA ASN A 5 -14.48 -2.85 17.93
C ASN A 5 -13.17 -3.51 18.38
N LYS A 6 -12.76 -4.54 17.65
CA LYS A 6 -11.55 -5.33 17.92
C LYS A 6 -10.30 -4.47 18.12
N MET A 7 -10.23 -3.31 17.46
CA MET A 7 -9.10 -2.38 17.61
C MET A 7 -9.07 -1.67 18.98
N LYS A 8 -10.20 -1.57 19.67
CA LYS A 8 -10.34 -0.94 20.98
C LYS A 8 -10.16 -1.94 22.13
N ASP A 9 -10.63 -3.17 21.94
CA ASP A 9 -10.76 -4.14 23.03
C ASP A 9 -9.60 -5.16 23.10
N MET A 10 -8.81 -5.33 22.03
CA MET A 10 -7.73 -6.32 21.97
C MET A 10 -6.38 -5.77 22.43
N PRO A 11 -5.53 -6.59 23.09
CA PRO A 11 -4.16 -6.20 23.42
C PRO A 11 -3.35 -5.93 22.15
N VAL A 12 -2.59 -4.82 22.17
CA VAL A 12 -1.86 -4.28 21.02
C VAL A 12 -1.00 -5.35 20.31
N ASN A 13 -0.29 -6.18 21.06
CA ASN A 13 0.58 -7.22 20.49
C ASN A 13 -0.19 -8.23 19.63
N LYS A 14 -1.36 -8.68 20.12
CA LYS A 14 -2.20 -9.65 19.40
C LYS A 14 -2.84 -9.00 18.16
N LEU A 15 -3.26 -7.75 18.28
CA LEU A 15 -3.83 -6.98 17.17
C LEU A 15 -2.80 -6.74 16.06
N MET A 16 -1.58 -6.34 16.42
CA MET A 16 -0.48 -6.15 15.47
C MET A 16 -0.13 -7.44 14.73
N ILE A 17 -0.06 -8.59 15.41
CA ILE A 17 0.21 -9.88 14.76
C ILE A 17 -0.95 -10.28 13.84
N GLN A 18 -2.20 -10.17 14.31
CA GLN A 18 -3.37 -10.58 13.54
C GLN A 18 -3.57 -9.75 12.26
N MET A 19 -3.30 -8.44 12.32
CA MET A 19 -3.40 -7.55 11.15
C MET A 19 -2.12 -7.53 10.31
N GLY A 20 -0.96 -7.71 10.94
CA GLY A 20 0.35 -7.67 10.30
C GLY A 20 0.66 -8.90 9.47
N ILE A 21 0.30 -10.11 9.92
CA ILE A 21 0.59 -11.35 9.16
C ILE A 21 -0.02 -11.30 7.75
N PRO A 22 -1.32 -10.96 7.55
CA PRO A 22 -1.90 -10.83 6.21
C PRO A 22 -1.17 -9.79 5.34
N MET A 23 -0.84 -8.64 5.91
CA MET A 23 -0.12 -7.57 5.20
C MET A 23 1.27 -8.02 4.73
N ILE A 24 2.04 -8.67 5.61
CA ILE A 24 3.37 -9.19 5.29
C ILE A 24 3.28 -10.22 4.16
N LEU A 25 2.29 -11.12 4.22
CA LEU A 25 2.06 -12.12 3.17
C LEU A 25 1.72 -11.45 1.82
N SER A 26 0.86 -10.44 1.82
CA SER A 26 0.56 -9.66 0.60
C SER A 26 1.79 -9.00 0.01
N MET A 27 2.65 -8.39 0.83
CA MET A 27 3.90 -7.79 0.37
C MET A 27 4.89 -8.84 -0.17
N ALA A 28 4.98 -10.00 0.48
CA ALA A 28 5.82 -11.10 0.01
C ALA A 28 5.37 -11.62 -1.35
N LEU A 29 4.06 -11.81 -1.57
CA LEU A 29 3.51 -12.22 -2.86
C LEU A 29 3.75 -11.16 -3.94
N GLN A 30 3.60 -9.87 -3.61
CA GLN A 30 3.91 -8.78 -4.54
C GLN A 30 5.39 -8.78 -4.93
N ALA A 31 6.31 -9.01 -3.98
CA ALA A 31 7.73 -9.11 -4.27
C ALA A 31 8.05 -10.29 -5.20
N VAL A 32 7.44 -11.46 -4.96
CA VAL A 32 7.58 -12.63 -5.85
C VAL A 32 7.04 -12.32 -7.25
N TYR A 33 5.89 -11.65 -7.36
CA TYR A 33 5.34 -11.21 -8.64
C TYR A 33 6.32 -10.31 -9.39
N ASN A 34 6.91 -9.31 -8.72
CA ASN A 34 7.89 -8.41 -9.34
C ASN A 34 9.14 -9.15 -9.82
N ILE A 35 9.62 -10.17 -9.08
CA ILE A 35 10.76 -11.01 -9.49
C ILE A 35 10.40 -11.82 -10.75
N VAL A 36 9.23 -12.45 -10.75
CA VAL A 36 8.77 -13.25 -11.89
C VAL A 36 8.57 -12.36 -13.12
N ASP A 37 7.88 -11.24 -12.97
CA ASP A 37 7.66 -10.27 -14.05
C ASP A 37 9.00 -9.79 -14.64
N SER A 38 9.93 -9.36 -13.79
CA SER A 38 11.28 -8.95 -14.24
C SER A 38 12.05 -10.08 -14.93
N ALA A 39 11.91 -11.32 -14.47
CA ALA A 39 12.57 -12.47 -15.10
C ALA A 39 11.97 -12.80 -16.47
N PHE A 40 10.64 -12.73 -16.61
CA PHE A 40 9.95 -12.93 -17.90
C PHE A 40 10.28 -11.82 -18.89
N VAL A 41 10.18 -10.55 -18.46
CA VAL A 41 10.52 -9.38 -19.30
C VAL A 41 12.00 -9.38 -19.67
N GLY A 42 12.91 -9.77 -18.76
CA GLY A 42 14.34 -9.86 -19.04
C GLY A 42 14.73 -10.96 -20.05
N ASN A 43 13.91 -12.00 -20.20
CA ASN A 43 14.10 -13.03 -21.23
C ASN A 43 13.55 -12.62 -22.61
N MET A 44 12.79 -11.53 -22.72
CA MET A 44 12.34 -10.95 -23.99
C MET A 44 13.47 -10.09 -24.60
N LYS A 45 14.52 -10.75 -25.13
CA LYS A 45 15.70 -10.09 -25.73
C LYS A 45 15.48 -9.39 -27.08
N ALA A 46 14.27 -9.40 -27.65
CA ALA A 46 13.98 -8.67 -28.90
C ALA A 46 13.53 -7.23 -28.60
N GLY A 47 14.45 -6.25 -28.65
CA GLY A 47 14.15 -4.81 -28.50
C GLY A 47 14.45 -4.17 -27.13
N SER A 48 15.13 -4.91 -26.24
CA SER A 48 15.36 -4.56 -24.83
C SER A 48 16.11 -3.23 -24.60
N GLU A 49 17.06 -2.84 -25.45
CA GLU A 49 17.89 -1.65 -25.20
C GLU A 49 17.11 -0.33 -25.36
N THR A 50 16.29 -0.22 -26.41
CA THR A 50 15.43 0.96 -26.63
C THR A 50 14.30 1.02 -25.59
N ALA A 51 13.70 -0.13 -25.24
CA ALA A 51 12.65 -0.22 -24.23
C ALA A 51 13.17 0.13 -22.82
N LEU A 52 14.37 -0.33 -22.46
CA LEU A 52 14.99 -0.05 -21.16
C LEU A 52 15.40 1.42 -21.02
N ASN A 53 15.92 2.03 -22.10
CA ASN A 53 16.23 3.46 -22.13
C ASN A 53 14.95 4.31 -22.02
N ALA A 54 13.88 3.95 -22.73
CA ALA A 54 12.59 4.61 -22.60
C ALA A 54 12.00 4.50 -21.19
N LEU A 55 12.08 3.32 -20.56
CA LEU A 55 11.61 3.10 -19.20
C LEU A 55 12.36 3.98 -18.19
N THR A 56 13.68 4.12 -18.34
CA THR A 56 14.51 4.97 -17.47
C THR A 56 14.13 6.45 -17.58
N LEU A 57 13.80 6.92 -18.79
CA LEU A 57 13.36 8.30 -19.02
C LEU A 57 11.97 8.59 -18.42
N VAL A 58 11.07 7.60 -18.41
CA VAL A 58 9.70 7.75 -17.87
C VAL A 58 9.66 7.54 -16.34
N PHE A 59 10.68 6.88 -15.77
CA PHE A 59 10.74 6.54 -14.35
C PHE A 59 10.45 7.71 -13.39
N PRO A 60 10.98 8.94 -13.58
CA PRO A 60 10.68 10.07 -12.69
C PRO A 60 9.19 10.46 -12.70
N VAL A 61 8.56 10.45 -13.88
CA VAL A 61 7.13 10.77 -14.04
C VAL A 61 6.26 9.70 -13.37
N GLN A 62 6.65 8.43 -13.53
CA GLN A 62 5.98 7.33 -12.85
C GLN A 62 6.13 7.43 -11.33
N MET A 63 7.32 7.78 -10.83
CA MET A 63 7.54 8.02 -9.41
C MET A 63 6.64 9.14 -8.86
N LEU A 64 6.45 10.23 -9.61
CA LEU A 64 5.53 11.31 -9.20
C LEU A 64 4.08 10.82 -9.11
N MET A 65 3.61 10.04 -10.09
CA MET A 65 2.25 9.48 -10.04
C MET A 65 2.07 8.54 -8.85
N VAL A 66 3.04 7.67 -8.59
CA VAL A 66 3.03 6.77 -7.43
C VAL A 66 3.07 7.57 -6.12
N ALA A 67 3.90 8.62 -6.05
CA ALA A 67 4.01 9.46 -4.86
C ALA A 67 2.69 10.18 -4.55
N VAL A 68 2.00 10.71 -5.56
CA VAL A 68 0.68 11.31 -5.37
C VAL A 68 -0.35 10.26 -4.93
N GLY A 69 -0.39 9.10 -5.59
CA GLY A 69 -1.35 8.04 -5.26
C GLY A 69 -1.17 7.50 -3.84
N ILE A 70 0.04 7.06 -3.51
CA ILE A 70 0.38 6.53 -2.18
C ILE A 70 0.31 7.63 -1.13
N GLY A 71 0.86 8.81 -1.41
CA GLY A 71 0.87 9.93 -0.47
C GLY A 71 -0.54 10.36 -0.07
N THR A 72 -1.45 10.47 -1.04
CA THR A 72 -2.86 10.82 -0.74
C THR A 72 -3.54 9.68 0.03
N GLY A 73 -3.37 8.43 -0.39
CA GLY A 73 -3.98 7.28 0.30
C GLY A 73 -3.52 7.12 1.74
N VAL A 74 -2.21 7.19 1.98
CA VAL A 74 -1.63 7.10 3.33
C VAL A 74 -2.00 8.33 4.16
N GLY A 75 -1.98 9.53 3.58
CA GLY A 75 -2.36 10.77 4.25
C GLY A 75 -3.81 10.76 4.74
N THR A 76 -4.74 10.34 3.88
CA THR A 76 -6.16 10.18 4.24
C THR A 76 -6.36 9.13 5.33
N ASN A 77 -5.69 7.97 5.23
CA ASN A 77 -5.74 6.94 6.26
C ASN A 77 -5.19 7.44 7.61
N ALA A 78 -4.11 8.21 7.61
CA ALA A 78 -3.55 8.80 8.83
C ALA A 78 -4.50 9.84 9.46
N LEU A 79 -5.13 10.69 8.65
CA LEU A 79 -6.13 11.64 9.12
C LEU A 79 -7.37 10.93 9.70
N LEU A 80 -7.83 9.88 9.03
CA LEU A 80 -8.95 9.06 9.48
C LEU A 80 -8.63 8.36 10.81
N ALA A 81 -7.47 7.70 10.92
CA ALA A 81 -7.03 7.05 12.15
C ALA A 81 -6.91 8.03 13.31
N ARG A 82 -6.36 9.22 13.07
CA ARG A 82 -6.28 10.29 14.08
C ARG A 82 -7.67 10.75 14.54
N THR A 83 -8.59 10.98 13.60
CA THR A 83 -9.93 11.49 13.90
C THR A 83 -10.77 10.44 14.63
N LEU A 84 -10.66 9.17 14.23
CA LEU A 84 -11.27 8.03 14.93
C LEU A 84 -10.68 7.87 16.35
N GLY A 85 -9.36 8.02 16.50
CA GLY A 85 -8.69 7.98 17.81
C GLY A 85 -9.09 9.12 18.75
N GLN A 86 -9.53 10.28 18.21
CA GLN A 86 -10.09 11.40 18.97
C GLN A 86 -11.56 11.20 19.36
N GLY A 87 -12.22 10.14 18.88
CA GLY A 87 -13.64 9.87 19.12
C GLY A 87 -14.61 10.72 18.29
N ASP A 88 -14.12 11.49 17.32
CA ASP A 88 -14.97 12.35 16.47
C ASP A 88 -15.45 11.57 15.23
N SER A 89 -16.40 10.65 15.46
CA SER A 89 -16.96 9.79 14.40
C SER A 89 -17.65 10.58 13.28
N LYS A 90 -18.16 11.79 13.56
CA LYS A 90 -18.80 12.65 12.55
C LYS A 90 -17.76 13.21 11.58
N LYS A 91 -16.62 13.65 12.10
CA LYS A 91 -15.52 14.12 11.28
C LYS A 91 -14.84 12.98 10.54
N ALA A 92 -14.72 11.79 11.15
CA ALA A 92 -14.20 10.60 10.50
C ALA A 92 -15.07 10.16 9.30
N ALA A 93 -16.40 10.19 9.44
CA ALA A 93 -17.35 9.86 8.37
C ALA A 93 -17.39 10.88 7.22
N LYS A 94 -16.68 12.01 7.34
CA LYS A 94 -16.54 13.01 6.27
C LYS A 94 -15.21 12.86 5.51
N VAL A 95 -14.29 12.06 6.04
CA VAL A 95 -12.96 11.80 5.43
C VAL A 95 -13.03 10.68 4.37
N ASN A 96 -14.07 9.84 4.40
CA ASN A 96 -14.35 8.73 3.48
C ASN A 96 -15.83 8.74 3.09
#